data_AF-A0A2E4R595-F1
#
_entry.id   AF-A0A2E4R595-F1
#
_cell.length_a   1.000
_cell.length_b   1.000
_cell.length_c   1.000
_cell.angle_alpha   90.00
_cell.angle_beta   90.00
_cell.angle_gamma   90.00
#
_symmetry.space_group_name_H-M   'P 1'
#
loop_
_entity.id
_entity.type
_entity.pdbx_description
1 polymer ?
#
loop_
_entity_poly.entity_id
_entity_poly.type
_entity_poly.pdbx_seq_one_letter_code
_entity_poly.pdbx_strand_id
1 'polypeptide(L)'
;MQQNLNPATQVEALRKAMVELQDVPRRVQVRTLMPLVDVAIKQGFVIAYLAQILGEGGIPFKPSSLKQAVYLWRKKQATTKVRPDSIAARESTFQVSEKVDAMTKSTDPAEEGQTIEPGKRQPMTKADLLNIRESHVDLDEIVRRARKQNSNS
;
A
#
# COMPACT_ATOMS: atom_id res chain seq x y z
N MET A 1 -24.41 -12.76 16.90
CA MET A 1 -23.74 -13.99 17.41
C MET A 1 -22.54 -14.27 16.51
N GLN A 2 -21.33 -14.36 17.05
CA GLN A 2 -20.18 -14.84 16.24
C GLN A 2 -20.24 -16.37 16.25
N GLN A 3 -20.51 -16.98 15.09
CA GLN A 3 -20.44 -18.44 14.96
C GLN A 3 -18.98 -18.84 15.13
N ASN A 4 -18.65 -19.50 16.24
CA ASN A 4 -17.31 -19.98 16.52
C ASN A 4 -17.11 -21.31 15.79
N LEU A 5 -17.04 -21.23 14.46
CA LEU A 5 -16.83 -22.38 13.57
C LEU A 5 -15.49 -23.05 13.90
N ASN A 6 -15.46 -24.38 13.81
CA ASN A 6 -14.23 -25.16 13.92
C ASN A 6 -13.19 -24.63 12.90
N PRO A 7 -11.90 -24.49 13.25
CA PRO A 7 -10.87 -24.04 12.31
C PRO A 7 -10.92 -24.80 10.96
N ALA A 8 -11.16 -26.11 10.96
CA ALA A 8 -11.30 -26.88 9.71
C ALA A 8 -12.47 -26.38 8.84
N THR A 9 -13.64 -26.14 9.44
CA THR A 9 -14.82 -25.66 8.71
C THR A 9 -14.68 -24.19 8.28
N GLN A 10 -13.83 -23.40 8.94
CA GLN A 10 -13.51 -22.03 8.50
C GLN A 10 -12.67 -22.03 7.20
N VAL A 11 -11.70 -22.93 7.06
CA VAL A 11 -10.91 -23.10 5.82
C VAL A 11 -11.78 -23.63 4.69
N GLU A 12 -12.66 -24.59 4.99
CA GLU A 12 -13.61 -25.14 4.02
C GLU A 12 -14.63 -24.09 3.54
N ALA A 13 -15.19 -23.29 4.45
CA ALA A 13 -16.06 -22.16 4.11
C ALA A 13 -15.35 -21.11 3.25
N LEU A 14 -14.06 -20.83 3.53
CA LEU A 14 -13.25 -19.94 2.69
C LEU A 14 -13.07 -20.51 1.28
N ARG A 15 -12.72 -21.79 1.15
CA ARG A 15 -12.56 -22.49 -0.15
C ARG A 15 -13.88 -22.51 -0.93
N LYS A 16 -15.01 -22.83 -0.28
CA LYS A 16 -16.33 -22.80 -0.91
C LYS A 16 -16.69 -21.42 -1.44
N ALA A 17 -16.49 -20.37 -0.63
CA ALA A 17 -16.72 -18.99 -1.04
C ALA A 17 -15.82 -18.55 -2.22
N MET A 18 -14.62 -19.11 -2.37
CA MET A 18 -13.76 -18.82 -3.54
C MET A 18 -14.32 -19.46 -4.82
N VAL A 19 -14.82 -20.69 -4.75
CA VAL A 19 -15.47 -21.37 -5.89
C VAL A 19 -16.74 -20.63 -6.31
N GLU A 20 -17.60 -20.26 -5.35
CA GLU A 20 -18.83 -19.48 -5.60
C GLU A 20 -18.57 -18.10 -6.23
N LEU A 21 -17.36 -17.56 -6.09
CA LEU A 21 -16.98 -16.24 -6.57
C LEU A 21 -16.06 -16.28 -7.82
N GLN A 22 -15.77 -17.46 -8.38
CA GLN A 22 -14.80 -17.63 -9.47
C GLN A 22 -15.08 -16.73 -10.69
N ASP A 23 -16.36 -16.61 -11.08
CA ASP A 23 -16.82 -15.86 -12.25
C ASP A 23 -17.01 -14.35 -11.97
N VAL A 24 -16.83 -13.95 -10.71
CA VAL A 24 -17.04 -12.57 -10.25
C VAL A 24 -15.72 -11.79 -10.35
N PRO A 25 -15.70 -10.51 -10.76
CA PRO A 25 -14.46 -9.74 -10.86
C PRO A 25 -13.63 -9.74 -9.57
N ARG A 26 -12.31 -9.98 -9.68
CA ARG A 26 -11.35 -10.15 -8.56
C ARG A 26 -11.48 -9.13 -7.43
N ARG A 27 -11.80 -7.86 -7.75
CA ARG A 27 -11.98 -6.80 -6.75
C ARG A 27 -13.20 -7.02 -5.83
N VAL A 28 -14.25 -7.67 -6.34
CA VAL A 28 -15.42 -8.09 -5.58
C VAL A 28 -15.06 -9.36 -4.79
N GLN A 29 -14.45 -10.38 -5.41
CA GLN A 29 -13.98 -11.60 -4.73
C GLN A 29 -13.20 -11.26 -3.45
N VAL A 30 -12.14 -10.46 -3.58
CA VAL A 30 -11.29 -10.02 -2.46
C VAL A 30 -12.13 -9.33 -1.38
N ARG A 31 -13.04 -8.42 -1.75
CA ARG A 31 -13.86 -7.67 -0.79
C ARG A 31 -14.84 -8.58 -0.03
N THR A 32 -15.41 -9.57 -0.69
CA THR A 32 -16.34 -10.55 -0.10
C THR A 32 -15.63 -11.57 0.78
N LEU A 33 -14.36 -11.90 0.49
CA LEU A 33 -13.55 -12.85 1.27
C LEU A 33 -12.86 -12.22 2.49
N MET A 34 -12.58 -10.91 2.49
CA MET A 34 -11.92 -10.23 3.64
C MET A 34 -12.58 -10.47 5.01
N PRO A 35 -13.92 -10.50 5.18
CA PRO A 35 -14.55 -10.87 6.45
C PRO A 35 -14.19 -12.28 6.93
N LEU A 36 -14.17 -13.27 6.01
CA LEU A 36 -13.83 -14.67 6.34
C LEU A 36 -12.36 -14.82 6.73
N VAL A 37 -11.48 -14.12 6.01
CA VAL A 37 -10.03 -14.02 6.31
C VAL A 37 -9.80 -13.34 7.67
N ASP A 38 -10.54 -12.28 7.98
CA ASP A 38 -10.44 -11.59 9.28
C ASP A 38 -10.85 -12.49 10.46
N VAL A 39 -11.92 -13.27 10.30
CA VAL A 39 -12.36 -14.26 11.29
C VAL A 39 -11.30 -15.36 11.46
N ALA A 40 -10.76 -15.91 10.37
CA ALA A 40 -9.70 -16.91 10.45
C ALA A 40 -8.45 -16.37 11.19
N ILE A 41 -8.00 -15.14 10.89
CA ILE A 41 -6.87 -14.52 11.60
C ILE A 41 -7.16 -14.38 13.10
N LYS A 42 -8.40 -14.04 13.49
CA LYS A 42 -8.81 -13.97 14.91
C LYS A 42 -8.88 -15.34 15.59
N GLN A 43 -9.11 -16.41 14.84
CA GLN A 43 -9.04 -17.80 15.32
C GLN A 43 -7.60 -18.35 15.36
N GLY A 44 -6.58 -17.54 15.03
CA GLY A 44 -5.16 -17.91 15.12
C GLY A 44 -4.52 -18.38 13.81
N PHE A 45 -5.25 -18.35 12.67
CA PHE A 45 -4.66 -18.74 11.38
C PHE A 45 -3.55 -17.78 10.93
N VAL A 46 -2.40 -18.34 10.58
CA VAL A 46 -1.21 -17.60 10.14
C VAL A 46 -1.46 -16.98 8.75
N ILE A 47 -1.09 -15.71 8.58
CA ILE A 47 -1.31 -14.94 7.34
C ILE A 47 -0.66 -15.61 6.12
N ALA A 48 0.51 -16.24 6.27
CA ALA A 48 1.19 -16.95 5.19
C ALA A 48 0.38 -18.17 4.70
N TYR A 49 -0.20 -18.94 5.63
CA TYR A 49 -1.04 -20.10 5.31
C TYR A 49 -2.35 -19.67 4.62
N LEU A 50 -2.99 -18.60 5.08
CA LEU A 50 -4.16 -18.05 4.41
C LEU A 50 -3.83 -17.49 3.01
N ALA A 51 -2.65 -16.89 2.83
CA ALA A 51 -2.19 -16.45 1.52
C ALA A 51 -1.94 -17.62 0.55
N GLN A 52 -1.48 -18.76 1.05
CA GLN A 52 -1.36 -20.00 0.26
C GLN A 52 -2.74 -20.53 -0.16
N ILE A 53 -3.70 -20.70 0.77
CA ILE A 53 -5.06 -21.15 0.44
C ILE A 53 -5.73 -20.22 -0.58
N LEU A 54 -5.57 -18.90 -0.41
CA LEU A 54 -6.09 -17.93 -1.37
C LEU A 54 -5.42 -18.06 -2.74
N GLY A 55 -4.13 -18.40 -2.81
CA GLY A 55 -3.43 -18.73 -4.05
C GLY A 55 -3.93 -20.03 -4.71
N GLU A 56 -4.14 -21.09 -3.93
CA GLU A 56 -4.67 -22.38 -4.40
C GLU A 56 -6.04 -22.23 -5.09
N GLY A 57 -6.93 -21.37 -4.55
CA GLY A 57 -8.22 -21.05 -5.16
C GLY A 57 -8.19 -19.89 -6.16
N GLY A 58 -7.05 -19.56 -6.77
CA GLY A 58 -6.96 -18.61 -7.90
C GLY A 58 -6.88 -17.12 -7.52
N ILE A 59 -6.74 -16.77 -6.24
CA ILE A 59 -6.66 -15.38 -5.76
C ILE A 59 -5.29 -15.16 -5.09
N PRO A 60 -4.18 -15.13 -5.85
CA PRO A 60 -2.84 -15.06 -5.29
C PRO A 60 -2.59 -13.77 -4.50
N PHE A 61 -2.06 -13.94 -3.29
CA PHE A 61 -1.59 -12.86 -2.41
C PHE A 61 -0.16 -13.13 -1.95
N LYS A 62 0.67 -12.06 -1.90
CA LYS A 62 1.85 -12.08 -1.03
C LYS A 62 1.39 -11.93 0.43
N PRO A 63 1.99 -12.62 1.42
CA PRO A 63 1.56 -12.52 2.82
C PRO A 63 1.54 -11.08 3.36
N SER A 64 2.53 -10.26 2.99
CA SER A 64 2.59 -8.83 3.35
C SER A 64 1.41 -8.03 2.77
N SER A 65 1.03 -8.30 1.52
CA SER A 65 -0.12 -7.67 0.86
C SER A 65 -1.45 -8.11 1.49
N LEU A 66 -1.57 -9.37 1.91
CA LEU A 66 -2.76 -9.86 2.63
C LEU A 66 -2.89 -9.17 4.00
N LYS A 67 -1.79 -9.06 4.76
CA LYS A 67 -1.74 -8.31 6.03
C LYS A 67 -2.22 -6.86 5.85
N GLN A 68 -1.75 -6.18 4.79
CA GLN A 68 -2.14 -4.81 4.48
C GLN A 68 -3.60 -4.70 4.03
N ALA A 69 -4.11 -5.64 3.21
CA ALA A 69 -5.50 -5.68 2.79
C ALA A 69 -6.46 -5.84 3.98
N VAL A 70 -6.15 -6.75 4.91
CA VAL A 70 -6.92 -6.95 6.15
C VAL A 70 -6.87 -5.69 7.03
N TYR A 71 -5.72 -5.05 7.18
CA TYR A 71 -5.60 -3.78 7.90
C TYR A 71 -6.48 -2.67 7.30
N LEU A 72 -6.43 -2.47 5.98
CA LEU A 72 -7.23 -1.46 5.28
C LEU A 72 -8.73 -1.76 5.36
N TRP A 73 -9.11 -3.05 5.27
CA TRP A 73 -10.48 -3.49 5.48
C TRP A 73 -10.95 -3.18 6.91
N ARG A 74 -10.19 -3.56 7.95
CA ARG A 74 -10.51 -3.24 9.36
C ARG A 74 -10.69 -1.73 9.58
N LYS A 75 -9.77 -0.91 9.06
CA LYS A 75 -9.84 0.56 9.13
C LYS A 75 -11.12 1.10 8.50
N LYS A 76 -11.51 0.57 7.33
CA LYS A 76 -12.77 0.94 6.66
C LYS A 76 -13.99 0.54 7.49
N GLN A 77 -14.05 -0.69 8.00
CA GLN A 77 -15.17 -1.16 8.81
C GLN A 77 -15.34 -0.32 10.09
N ALA A 78 -14.24 0.15 10.70
CA ALA A 78 -14.30 1.07 11.84
C ALA A 78 -14.99 2.40 11.47
N THR A 79 -14.68 3.00 10.32
CA THR A 79 -15.34 4.24 9.88
C THR A 79 -16.84 4.08 9.60
N THR A 80 -17.27 2.90 9.13
CA THR A 80 -18.70 2.63 8.85
C THR A 80 -19.53 2.44 10.13
N LYS A 81 -18.95 1.98 11.24
CA LYS A 81 -19.69 1.75 12.49
C LYS A 81 -20.07 3.03 13.26
N VAL A 82 -19.50 4.17 12.91
CA VAL A 82 -19.62 5.42 13.69
C VAL A 82 -20.85 6.26 13.30
N ARG A 83 -21.62 5.89 12.27
CA ARG A 83 -22.77 6.70 11.82
C ARG A 83 -23.91 5.90 11.19
N PRO A 84 -25.06 5.76 11.89
CA PRO A 84 -26.33 5.30 11.30
C PRO A 84 -26.98 6.37 10.40
N ASP A 85 -26.76 7.66 10.70
CA ASP A 85 -27.50 8.77 10.07
C ASP A 85 -26.70 9.56 9.03
N SER A 86 -26.38 8.92 7.90
CA SER A 86 -26.10 9.62 6.64
C SER A 86 -26.28 8.70 5.44
N ILE A 87 -27.53 8.52 5.02
CA ILE A 87 -27.83 8.25 3.62
C ILE A 87 -27.67 9.58 2.88
N ALA A 88 -26.44 9.89 2.48
CA ALA A 88 -26.15 10.92 1.49
C ALA A 88 -25.47 10.22 0.32
N ALA A 89 -26.15 10.20 -0.84
CA ALA A 89 -25.61 9.62 -2.05
C ALA A 89 -24.27 10.28 -2.40
N ARG A 90 -23.19 9.51 -2.30
CA ARG A 90 -21.93 9.84 -2.98
C ARG A 90 -21.70 8.81 -4.06
N GLU A 91 -22.18 9.18 -5.23
CA GLU A 91 -21.91 8.50 -6.48
C GLU A 91 -20.40 8.35 -6.69
N SER A 92 -20.04 7.30 -7.43
CA SER A 92 -18.67 6.80 -7.50
C SER A 92 -17.82 7.60 -8.48
N THR A 93 -17.30 8.77 -8.07
CA THR A 93 -16.20 9.39 -8.81
C THR A 93 -14.93 8.55 -8.65
N PHE A 94 -14.66 7.70 -9.65
CA PHE A 94 -13.35 7.08 -9.83
C PHE A 94 -12.35 8.17 -10.22
N GLN A 95 -11.56 8.67 -9.26
CA GLN A 95 -10.26 9.25 -9.59
C GLN A 95 -9.17 8.23 -9.32
N VAL A 96 -8.57 7.76 -10.42
CA VAL A 96 -7.34 6.98 -10.41
C VAL A 96 -6.22 7.89 -9.92
N SER A 97 -5.67 7.59 -8.74
CA SER A 97 -4.39 8.14 -8.31
C SER A 97 -3.36 7.02 -8.41
N GLU A 98 -2.72 6.97 -9.58
CA GLU A 98 -1.73 5.97 -9.95
C GLU A 98 -0.39 6.28 -9.26
N LYS A 99 -0.25 5.87 -7.99
CA LYS A 99 1.07 5.86 -7.34
C LYS A 99 1.79 4.55 -7.68
N VAL A 100 2.39 4.52 -8.86
CA VAL A 100 3.47 3.57 -9.15
C VAL A 100 4.64 3.88 -8.22
N ASP A 101 4.97 2.93 -7.35
CA ASP A 101 6.11 2.97 -6.45
C ASP A 101 7.00 1.78 -6.77
N ALA A 102 8.01 2.05 -7.59
CA ALA A 102 8.96 1.12 -8.19
C ALA A 102 10.25 1.93 -8.42
N MET A 103 11.46 1.42 -8.20
CA MET A 103 11.91 0.10 -7.79
C MET A 103 13.33 0.23 -7.22
N THR A 104 13.66 -0.48 -6.13
CA THR A 104 14.98 -1.03 -5.71
C THR A 104 16.33 -0.38 -6.03
N LYS A 105 17.30 -0.71 -5.15
CA LYS A 105 18.75 -0.93 -5.41
C LYS A 105 19.58 0.38 -5.32
N SER A 106 20.29 0.62 -4.21
CA SER A 106 21.59 0.02 -3.87
C SER A 106 22.66 0.30 -4.93
N THR A 107 23.58 1.21 -4.61
CA THR A 107 24.98 0.90 -4.27
C THR A 107 25.78 2.21 -4.23
N ASP A 108 26.65 2.35 -3.24
CA ASP A 108 27.62 3.45 -3.07
C ASP A 108 28.55 3.58 -4.29
N PRO A 109 29.05 4.79 -4.60
CA PRO A 109 30.38 5.08 -4.07
C PRO A 109 30.61 6.51 -3.55
N ALA A 110 31.27 6.57 -2.39
CA ALA A 110 32.23 7.58 -1.94
C ALA A 110 33.11 8.16 -3.08
N GLU A 111 33.64 9.39 -3.04
CA GLU A 111 33.71 10.46 -2.03
C GLU A 111 33.13 11.80 -2.62
N GLU A 112 33.10 12.98 -1.99
CA GLU A 112 33.73 13.52 -0.78
C GLU A 112 32.78 14.42 0.06
N GLY A 113 33.25 14.87 1.22
CA GLY A 113 33.36 16.32 1.42
C GLY A 113 32.18 17.06 2.06
N GLN A 114 31.44 16.45 3.00
CA GLN A 114 30.72 17.24 4.02
C GLN A 114 30.43 16.46 5.31
N THR A 115 31.13 16.83 6.40
CA THR A 115 30.86 16.35 7.75
C THR A 115 29.53 16.92 8.26
N ILE A 116 28.44 16.16 8.11
CA ILE A 116 27.14 16.53 8.66
C ILE A 116 26.95 15.85 10.03
N GLU A 117 27.10 16.65 11.07
CA GLU A 117 26.80 16.28 12.47
C GLU A 117 25.42 15.61 12.61
N PRO A 118 25.31 14.39 13.17
CA PRO A 118 24.05 13.65 13.23
C PRO A 118 23.17 14.16 14.38
N GLY A 119 22.42 15.25 14.15
CA GLY A 119 21.47 15.73 15.18
C GLY A 119 20.53 16.88 14.81
N LYS A 120 20.82 17.70 13.79
CA LYS A 120 19.99 18.86 13.42
C LYS A 120 19.49 18.82 11.99
N ARG A 121 18.49 17.96 11.73
CA ARG A 121 17.54 18.24 10.65
C ARG A 121 16.67 19.43 11.09
N GLN A 122 17.02 20.63 10.65
CA GLN A 122 16.14 21.79 10.85
C GLN A 122 14.79 21.50 10.16
N PRO A 123 13.65 21.70 10.85
CA PRO A 123 12.36 21.54 10.22
C PRO A 123 12.18 22.63 9.16
N MET A 124 12.18 22.25 7.88
CA MET A 124 11.93 23.18 6.77
C MET A 124 10.62 23.93 7.00
N THR A 125 10.68 25.25 6.88
CA THR A 125 9.50 26.09 7.03
C THR A 125 8.62 25.98 5.78
N LYS A 126 7.36 26.40 5.90
CA LYS A 126 6.44 26.43 4.74
C LYS A 126 6.94 27.38 3.63
N ALA A 127 7.72 28.41 3.98
CA ALA A 127 8.36 29.29 3.02
C ALA A 127 9.47 28.58 2.23
N ASP A 128 10.32 27.80 2.89
CA ASP A 128 11.38 27.03 2.24
C ASP A 128 10.80 26.02 1.23
N LEU A 129 9.70 25.35 1.59
CA LEU A 129 9.02 24.40 0.72
C LEU A 129 8.35 25.07 -0.50
N LEU A 130 7.89 26.31 -0.38
CA LEU A 130 7.42 27.09 -1.52
C LEU A 130 8.58 27.52 -2.42
N ASN A 131 9.68 27.96 -1.83
CA ASN A 131 10.88 28.38 -2.56
C ASN A 131 11.49 27.21 -3.36
N ILE A 132 11.50 25.99 -2.81
CA ILE A 132 11.90 24.76 -3.52
C ILE A 132 10.92 24.37 -4.63
N ARG A 133 9.62 24.70 -4.48
CA ARG A 133 8.60 24.43 -5.49
C ARG A 133 8.63 25.43 -6.64
N GLU A 134 9.01 26.67 -6.35
CA GLU A 134 9.07 27.79 -7.30
C GLU A 134 10.46 27.93 -7.95
N SER A 135 11.52 27.39 -7.33
CA SER A 135 12.86 27.33 -7.92
C SER A 135 12.88 26.39 -9.12
N HIS A 136 12.78 26.96 -10.33
CA HIS A 136 13.00 26.23 -11.56
C HIS A 136 14.50 25.92 -11.73
N VAL A 137 14.86 24.64 -11.69
CA VAL A 137 16.23 24.18 -11.95
C VAL A 137 16.43 24.11 -13.46
N ASP A 138 17.09 25.12 -14.04
CA ASP A 138 17.49 25.12 -15.44
C ASP A 138 18.60 24.09 -15.67
N LEU A 139 18.23 22.97 -16.31
CA LEU A 139 19.13 21.87 -16.62
C LEU A 139 20.13 22.21 -17.74
N ASP A 140 19.76 23.12 -18.66
CA ASP A 140 20.64 23.53 -19.76
C ASP A 140 21.76 24.45 -19.25
N GLU A 141 21.48 25.33 -18.28
CA GLU A 141 22.48 26.13 -17.56
C GLU A 141 23.48 25.23 -16.82
N ILE A 142 23.01 24.14 -16.18
CA ILE A 142 23.86 23.16 -15.50
C ILE A 142 24.77 22.42 -16.50
N VAL A 143 24.21 21.90 -17.61
CA VAL A 143 24.99 21.21 -18.65
C VAL A 143 26.00 22.14 -19.30
N ARG A 144 25.65 23.42 -19.53
CA ARG A 144 26.53 24.45 -20.08
C ARG A 144 27.72 24.74 -19.15
N ARG A 145 27.50 24.81 -17.83
CA ARG A 145 28.58 24.98 -16.84
C ARG A 145 29.50 23.76 -16.78
N ALA A 146 28.95 22.54 -16.73
CA ALA A 146 29.73 21.31 -16.71
C ALA A 146 30.65 21.18 -17.95
N ARG A 147 30.13 21.48 -19.16
CA ARG A 147 30.94 21.50 -20.39
C ARG A 147 32.04 22.56 -20.36
N LYS A 148 31.75 23.75 -19.82
CA LYS A 148 32.73 24.84 -19.71
C LYS A 148 33.86 24.50 -18.74
N GLN A 149 33.59 23.78 -17.65
CA GLN A 149 34.64 23.30 -16.73
C GLN A 149 35.54 22.24 -17.41
N ASN A 150 34.96 21.29 -18.14
CA ASN A 150 35.72 20.27 -18.89
C ASN A 150 36.54 20.83 -20.08
N SER A 151 36.33 22.08 -20.48
CA SER A 151 37.10 22.73 -21.57
C SER A 151 38.22 23.64 -21.04
N ASN A 152 38.40 23.70 -19.72
CA ASN A 152 39.36 24.54 -19.01
C ASN A 152 40.38 23.71 -18.20
N SER A 153 40.58 22.44 -18.59
CA SER A 153 41.64 21.53 -18.13
C SER A 153 42.40 20.97 -19.33
#